data_AF-A0A7X8BRM1-F1
#
_entry.id   AF-A0A7X8BRM1-F1
#
_cell.length_a   1.000
_cell.length_b   1.000
_cell.length_c   1.000
_cell.angle_alpha   90.00
_cell.angle_beta   90.00
_cell.angle_gamma   90.00
#
_symmetry.space_group_name_H-M   'P 1'
#
loop_
_entity.id
_entity.type
_entity.pdbx_description
1 polymer ?
#
loop_
_entity_poly.entity_id
_entity_poly.type
_entity_poly.pdbx_seq_one_letter_code
_entity_poly.pdbx_strand_id
1 'polypeptide(L)'
;MKIMNKLSLSTLLLLVLVSFTACSKRVENPRFVINEVLVINQENYVDDYGRRSGWIEIFNNTARTQDIGGCFLTNDRLNPRKYPIPKGDVLTRVAPHQHVLFWANDKAYQGTFHLSFELDPNEENYIALYDESGEKLIDEMVIPKGQLADVSWGYEMDGQKYDKDRTHLLTVLEKVTPSTNNYTLDKNEKVERFKQHDKFGASMTITAMLVVFSALVLLYIVFRFAGKMSTKSSLKKREAALAGKPEETSREEITGEVLAAIFMALHEEQDKIHDIEHTILTFNRVDNRYSPWSSKIHGLRELPRK
;
A
#
# COMPACT_ATOMS: atom_id res chain seq x y z
N MET A 1 -45.40 38.04 13.14
CA MET A 1 -45.21 37.11 12.00
C MET A 1 -43.79 36.56 12.10
N LYS A 2 -43.64 35.31 12.56
CA LYS A 2 -42.39 34.74 13.09
C LYS A 2 -42.10 33.44 12.35
N ILE A 3 -41.33 33.49 11.27
CA ILE A 3 -40.79 32.31 10.60
C ILE A 3 -39.39 32.67 10.09
N MET A 4 -38.39 32.49 10.95
CA MET A 4 -36.99 32.42 10.51
C MET A 4 -36.59 30.95 10.54
N ASN A 5 -36.36 30.40 9.36
CA ASN A 5 -35.94 29.01 9.12
C ASN A 5 -34.69 28.66 9.95
N LYS A 6 -34.80 27.67 10.83
CA LYS A 6 -33.64 26.97 11.39
C LYS A 6 -33.17 25.95 10.35
N LEU A 7 -32.21 26.33 9.51
CA LEU A 7 -31.51 25.36 8.68
C LEU A 7 -30.66 24.47 9.62
N SER A 8 -30.98 23.17 9.67
CA SER A 8 -30.28 22.20 10.52
C SER A 8 -28.84 22.00 10.05
N LEU A 9 -27.88 21.83 10.97
CA LEU A 9 -26.51 21.45 10.63
C LEU A 9 -26.45 20.17 9.76
N SER A 10 -27.43 19.27 9.89
CA SER A 10 -27.57 18.08 9.04
C SER A 10 -27.94 18.41 7.59
N THR A 11 -28.77 19.43 7.36
CA THR A 11 -29.12 19.88 6.00
C THR A 11 -27.96 20.59 5.31
N LEU A 12 -27.09 21.26 6.07
CA LEU A 12 -25.84 21.82 5.55
C LEU A 12 -24.83 20.73 5.20
N LEU A 13 -24.70 19.69 6.04
CA LEU A 13 -23.82 18.55 5.82
C LEU A 13 -24.25 17.73 4.58
N LEU A 14 -25.56 17.55 4.38
CA LEU A 14 -26.11 16.87 3.21
C LEU A 14 -25.85 17.66 1.92
N LEU A 15 -25.95 19.00 1.96
CA LEU A 15 -25.64 19.87 0.83
C LEU A 15 -24.15 19.87 0.48
N VAL A 16 -23.26 19.80 1.48
CA VAL A 16 -21.81 19.63 1.28
C VAL A 16 -21.51 18.25 0.67
N LEU A 17 -22.22 17.19 1.09
CA LEU A 17 -22.04 15.84 0.54
C LEU A 17 -22.46 15.74 -0.94
N VAL A 18 -23.55 16.42 -1.33
CA VAL A 18 -24.04 16.50 -2.72
C VAL A 18 -23.16 17.42 -3.58
N SER A 19 -22.44 18.38 -2.98
CA SER A 19 -21.49 19.25 -3.69
C SER A 19 -20.22 18.51 -4.13
N PHE A 20 -19.91 17.36 -3.55
CA PHE A 20 -18.77 16.52 -3.94
C PHE A 20 -19.04 15.62 -5.16
N THR A 21 -20.28 15.54 -5.66
CA THR A 21 -20.58 14.84 -6.91
C THR A 21 -20.45 15.77 -8.11
N ALA A 22 -19.29 16.42 -8.26
CA ALA A 22 -18.92 17.00 -9.54
C ALA A 22 -18.58 15.83 -10.48
N CYS A 23 -19.53 15.47 -11.35
CA CYS A 23 -19.33 14.48 -12.39
C CYS A 23 -18.29 15.03 -13.39
N SER A 24 -17.02 14.79 -13.11
CA SER A 24 -15.95 15.01 -14.08
C SER A 24 -16.19 14.00 -15.20
N LYS A 25 -16.46 14.49 -16.42
CA LYS A 25 -16.45 13.63 -17.60
C LYS A 25 -15.05 13.03 -17.71
N ARG A 26 -14.90 11.77 -17.32
CA ARG A 26 -13.66 11.03 -17.50
C ARG A 26 -13.47 10.85 -19.00
N VAL A 27 -12.31 11.22 -19.53
CA VAL A 27 -11.95 10.85 -20.90
C VAL A 27 -11.87 9.33 -20.93
N GLU A 28 -12.75 8.71 -21.70
CA GLU A 28 -12.86 7.27 -21.78
C GLU A 28 -11.95 6.79 -22.91
N ASN A 29 -10.82 6.19 -22.52
CA ASN A 29 -9.99 5.46 -23.45
C ASN A 29 -10.69 4.16 -23.86
N PRO A 30 -10.42 3.63 -25.06
CA PRO A 30 -10.98 2.35 -25.50
C PRO A 30 -10.72 1.21 -24.51
N ARG A 31 -11.63 0.23 -24.48
CA ARG A 31 -11.51 -0.97 -23.62
C ARG A 31 -10.26 -1.80 -23.91
N PHE A 32 -9.85 -1.82 -25.18
CA PHE A 32 -8.59 -2.37 -25.64
C PHE A 32 -7.87 -1.24 -26.36
N VAL A 33 -6.59 -1.05 -26.05
CA VAL A 33 -5.76 0.00 -26.64
C VAL A 33 -4.59 -0.67 -27.34
N ILE A 34 -4.32 -0.30 -28.59
CA ILE A 34 -3.07 -0.64 -29.28
C ILE A 34 -1.96 0.16 -28.59
N ASN A 35 -1.23 -0.48 -27.68
CA ASN A 35 -0.44 0.17 -26.63
C ASN A 35 0.96 0.57 -27.09
N GLU A 36 1.63 -0.37 -27.74
CA GLU A 36 2.99 -0.23 -28.25
C GLU A 36 3.12 -1.03 -29.54
N VAL A 37 3.84 -0.48 -30.52
CA VAL A 37 4.10 -1.14 -31.79
C VAL A 37 5.56 -0.91 -32.17
N LEU A 38 6.22 -2.00 -32.55
CA LEU A 38 7.56 -1.99 -33.10
C LEU A 38 7.52 -2.51 -34.54
N VAL A 39 7.96 -1.69 -35.50
CA VAL A 39 7.94 -2.06 -36.92
C VAL A 39 9.17 -2.86 -37.31
N ILE A 40 10.36 -2.40 -36.93
CA ILE A 40 11.64 -3.06 -37.23
C ILE A 40 12.25 -3.54 -35.91
N ASN A 41 12.42 -4.86 -35.78
CA ASN A 41 13.02 -5.50 -34.60
C ASN A 41 14.33 -6.18 -35.00
N GLN A 42 15.48 -5.65 -34.58
CA GLN A 42 16.79 -6.24 -34.87
C GLN A 42 17.48 -6.77 -33.62
N GLU A 43 17.27 -6.13 -32.46
CA GLU A 43 17.99 -6.49 -31.23
C GLU A 43 17.06 -6.74 -30.01
N ASN A 44 15.76 -6.37 -30.07
CA ASN A 44 14.82 -6.49 -28.95
C ASN A 44 14.20 -7.88 -28.70
N TYR A 45 12.89 -8.04 -28.91
CA TYR A 45 12.13 -9.21 -28.47
C TYR A 45 12.22 -10.34 -29.50
N VAL A 46 12.26 -11.59 -29.05
CA VAL A 46 12.40 -12.77 -29.92
C VAL A 46 11.15 -13.63 -29.74
N ASP A 47 10.58 -14.10 -30.86
CA ASP A 47 9.44 -15.01 -30.85
C ASP A 47 9.83 -16.43 -30.43
N ASP A 48 8.84 -17.29 -30.18
CA ASP A 48 9.04 -18.68 -29.78
C ASP A 48 9.76 -19.53 -30.85
N TYR A 49 9.91 -18.99 -32.06
CA TYR A 49 10.63 -19.60 -33.18
C TYR A 49 12.06 -19.07 -33.32
N GLY A 50 12.53 -18.26 -32.36
CA GLY A 50 13.88 -17.70 -32.36
C GLY A 50 14.08 -16.57 -33.37
N ARG A 51 13.01 -15.93 -33.84
CA ARG A 51 13.07 -14.86 -34.82
C ARG A 51 12.64 -13.52 -34.26
N ARG A 52 13.14 -12.47 -34.89
CA ARG A 52 12.79 -11.09 -34.58
C ARG A 52 11.88 -10.58 -35.69
N SER A 53 10.66 -10.24 -35.31
CA SER A 53 9.66 -9.68 -36.21
C SER A 53 9.13 -8.39 -35.60
N GLY A 54 8.55 -7.53 -36.44
CA GLY A 54 7.70 -6.46 -35.93
C GLY A 54 6.54 -7.04 -35.12
N TRP A 55 6.01 -6.24 -34.19
CA TRP A 55 4.95 -6.68 -33.31
C TRP A 55 4.06 -5.54 -32.88
N ILE A 56 2.84 -5.90 -32.48
CA ILE A 56 1.77 -5.02 -32.05
C ILE A 56 1.32 -5.51 -30.67
N GLU A 57 1.40 -4.65 -29.67
CA GLU A 57 0.92 -4.92 -28.33
C GLU A 57 -0.45 -4.28 -28.11
N ILE A 58 -1.35 -5.04 -27.48
CA ILE A 58 -2.70 -4.59 -27.15
C ILE A 58 -2.90 -4.69 -25.64
N PHE A 59 -3.29 -3.59 -25.01
CA PHE A 59 -3.54 -3.48 -23.59
C PHE A 59 -5.03 -3.56 -23.25
N ASN A 60 -5.39 -4.38 -22.28
CA ASN A 60 -6.74 -4.41 -21.70
C ASN A 60 -6.89 -3.28 -20.68
N ASN A 61 -7.59 -2.23 -21.08
CA ASN A 61 -7.78 -1.03 -20.27
C ASN A 61 -8.93 -1.17 -19.25
N THR A 62 -9.51 -2.35 -19.10
CA THR A 62 -10.63 -2.60 -18.20
C THR A 62 -10.20 -3.26 -16.89
N ALA A 63 -11.02 -3.08 -15.85
CA ALA A 63 -10.83 -3.72 -14.55
C ALA A 63 -11.27 -5.19 -14.51
N ARG A 64 -11.57 -5.81 -15.66
CA ARG A 64 -11.99 -7.22 -15.78
C ARG A 64 -11.16 -7.93 -16.85
N THR A 65 -11.02 -9.24 -16.71
CA THR A 65 -10.47 -10.05 -17.79
C THR A 65 -11.35 -9.93 -19.02
N GLN A 66 -10.76 -9.61 -20.16
CA GLN A 66 -11.44 -9.50 -21.43
C GLN A 66 -10.82 -10.47 -22.43
N ASP A 67 -11.67 -11.25 -23.09
CA ASP A 67 -11.23 -12.09 -24.19
C ASP A 67 -11.13 -11.23 -25.46
N ILE A 68 -9.95 -11.25 -26.09
CA ILE A 68 -9.71 -10.64 -27.40
C ILE A 68 -9.94 -11.63 -28.54
N GLY A 69 -10.08 -12.92 -28.24
CA GLY A 69 -10.39 -13.96 -29.21
C GLY A 69 -11.67 -13.65 -29.99
N GLY A 70 -11.63 -13.79 -31.30
CA GLY A 70 -12.72 -13.46 -32.20
C GLY A 70 -12.74 -12.02 -32.70
N CYS A 71 -11.98 -11.10 -32.08
CA CYS A 71 -11.77 -9.76 -32.65
C CYS A 71 -10.92 -9.85 -33.94
N PHE A 72 -10.92 -8.78 -34.72
CA PHE A 72 -10.12 -8.72 -35.95
C PHE A 72 -9.03 -7.66 -35.85
N LEU A 73 -7.81 -8.02 -36.23
CA LEU A 73 -6.71 -7.09 -36.39
C LEU A 73 -6.47 -6.85 -37.89
N THR A 74 -6.18 -5.61 -38.27
CA THR A 74 -5.91 -5.28 -39.67
C THR A 74 -4.90 -4.16 -39.79
N ASN A 75 -4.13 -4.18 -40.87
CA ASN A 75 -3.37 -3.03 -41.35
C ASN A 75 -3.91 -2.45 -42.67
N ASP A 76 -5.13 -2.82 -43.05
CA ASP A 76 -5.79 -2.39 -44.29
C ASP A 76 -7.17 -1.79 -43.98
N ARG A 77 -7.35 -0.50 -44.29
CA ARG A 77 -8.61 0.23 -44.08
C ARG A 77 -9.77 -0.36 -44.89
N LEU A 78 -9.49 -1.03 -46.01
CA LEU A 78 -10.48 -1.63 -46.88
C LEU A 78 -10.82 -3.07 -46.48
N ASN A 79 -10.06 -3.65 -45.54
CA ASN A 79 -10.29 -5.00 -45.05
C ASN A 79 -10.29 -5.07 -43.50
N PRO A 80 -11.39 -4.64 -42.84
CA PRO A 80 -11.52 -4.71 -41.38
C PRO A 80 -11.38 -6.12 -40.78
N ARG A 81 -11.64 -7.17 -41.58
CA ARG A 81 -11.63 -8.58 -41.14
C ARG A 81 -10.35 -9.33 -41.56
N LYS A 82 -9.25 -8.62 -41.82
CA LYS A 82 -8.01 -9.19 -42.39
C LYS A 82 -7.41 -10.34 -41.58
N TYR A 83 -7.20 -10.15 -40.28
CA TYR A 83 -6.73 -11.20 -39.38
C TYR A 83 -7.79 -11.49 -38.30
N PRO A 84 -8.52 -12.62 -38.38
CA PRO A 84 -9.36 -13.07 -37.28
C PRO A 84 -8.51 -13.67 -36.17
N ILE A 85 -8.57 -13.10 -34.95
CA ILE A 85 -7.90 -13.68 -33.79
C ILE A 85 -8.62 -14.98 -33.41
N PRO A 86 -7.95 -16.16 -33.41
CA PRO A 86 -8.58 -17.42 -33.05
C PRO A 86 -9.28 -17.38 -31.67
N LYS A 87 -10.43 -18.06 -31.56
CA LYS A 87 -11.16 -18.21 -30.29
C LYS A 87 -10.68 -19.45 -29.54
N GLY A 88 -10.73 -19.39 -28.20
CA GLY A 88 -10.52 -20.56 -27.34
C GLY A 88 -9.08 -20.79 -26.87
N ASP A 89 -8.15 -19.92 -27.27
CA ASP A 89 -6.80 -19.88 -26.68
C ASP A 89 -6.87 -19.26 -25.27
N VAL A 90 -6.12 -19.81 -24.31
CA VAL A 90 -6.11 -19.29 -22.94
C VAL A 90 -5.47 -17.90 -22.89
N LEU A 91 -4.47 -17.67 -23.75
CA LEU A 91 -3.71 -16.42 -23.78
C LEU A 91 -4.48 -15.25 -24.43
N THR A 92 -5.59 -15.51 -25.13
CA THR A 92 -6.48 -14.43 -25.62
C THR A 92 -7.33 -13.82 -24.50
N ARG A 93 -7.38 -14.46 -23.32
CA ARG A 93 -8.07 -13.94 -22.13
C ARG A 93 -7.14 -13.01 -21.36
N VAL A 94 -7.08 -11.76 -21.80
CA VAL A 94 -6.21 -10.73 -21.22
C VAL A 94 -6.75 -10.29 -19.87
N ALA A 95 -5.96 -10.47 -18.81
CA ALA A 95 -6.31 -10.06 -17.45
C ALA A 95 -6.49 -8.52 -17.33
N PRO A 96 -7.11 -8.02 -16.25
CA PRO A 96 -7.29 -6.58 -16.05
C PRO A 96 -5.96 -5.84 -16.09
N HIS A 97 -5.88 -4.75 -16.85
CA HIS A 97 -4.67 -3.93 -16.96
C HIS A 97 -3.42 -4.75 -17.31
N GLN A 98 -3.58 -5.70 -18.22
CA GLN A 98 -2.50 -6.50 -18.80
C GLN A 98 -2.52 -6.36 -20.32
N HIS A 99 -1.42 -6.76 -20.94
CA HIS A 99 -1.19 -6.69 -22.38
C HIS A 99 -1.08 -8.07 -23.02
N VAL A 100 -1.24 -8.08 -24.33
CA VAL A 100 -1.00 -9.25 -25.20
C VAL A 100 -0.29 -8.78 -26.46
N LEU A 101 0.68 -9.55 -26.92
CA LEU A 101 1.55 -9.20 -28.05
C LEU A 101 1.25 -10.08 -29.26
N PHE A 102 1.17 -9.46 -30.44
CA PHE A 102 0.99 -10.10 -31.72
C PHE A 102 2.17 -9.82 -32.64
N TRP A 103 2.79 -10.86 -33.20
CA TRP A 103 3.87 -10.76 -34.16
C TRP A 103 3.34 -10.44 -35.56
N ALA A 104 3.73 -9.29 -36.10
CA ALA A 104 3.39 -8.86 -37.46
C ALA A 104 4.41 -9.44 -38.46
N ASN A 105 4.26 -10.73 -38.78
CA ASN A 105 5.27 -11.51 -39.50
C ASN A 105 4.72 -12.36 -40.67
N ASP A 106 3.47 -12.12 -41.08
CA ASP A 106 2.74 -12.86 -42.12
C ASP A 106 2.83 -14.40 -42.03
N LYS A 107 2.82 -14.91 -40.78
CA LYS A 107 2.96 -16.34 -40.49
C LYS A 107 1.89 -16.82 -39.54
N ALA A 108 0.63 -16.54 -39.87
CA ALA A 108 -0.54 -16.99 -39.11
C ALA A 108 -0.58 -18.49 -38.82
N TYR A 109 0.09 -19.33 -39.62
CA TYR A 109 0.22 -20.77 -39.39
C TYR A 109 1.07 -21.13 -38.15
N GLN A 110 1.75 -20.18 -37.53
CA GLN A 110 2.60 -20.39 -36.36
C GLN A 110 1.86 -20.26 -35.03
N GLY A 111 0.60 -19.82 -35.04
CA GLY A 111 -0.26 -19.75 -33.87
C GLY A 111 -1.08 -18.47 -33.77
N THR A 112 -1.90 -18.40 -32.72
CA THR A 112 -2.85 -17.31 -32.42
C THR A 112 -2.24 -15.91 -32.38
N PHE A 113 -0.95 -15.81 -32.04
CA PHE A 113 -0.25 -14.52 -31.87
C PHE A 113 0.65 -14.17 -33.05
N HIS A 114 0.56 -14.89 -34.16
CA HIS A 114 1.26 -14.55 -35.40
C HIS A 114 0.24 -14.07 -36.43
N LEU A 115 0.44 -12.86 -36.97
CA LEU A 115 -0.50 -12.20 -37.85
C LEU A 115 -0.36 -12.68 -39.29
N SER A 116 -1.39 -12.44 -40.10
CA SER A 116 -1.40 -12.67 -41.56
C SER A 116 -0.94 -11.45 -42.37
N PHE A 117 -0.12 -10.59 -41.75
CA PHE A 117 0.49 -9.44 -42.39
C PHE A 117 1.75 -8.99 -41.65
N GLU A 118 2.56 -8.20 -42.34
CA GLU A 118 3.74 -7.51 -41.79
C GLU A 118 3.52 -5.99 -41.80
N LEU A 119 4.39 -5.27 -41.11
CA LEU A 119 4.45 -3.81 -41.11
C LEU A 119 5.58 -3.34 -42.04
N ASP A 120 5.33 -2.30 -42.83
CA ASP A 120 6.30 -1.78 -43.80
C ASP A 120 7.02 -0.55 -43.23
N PRO A 121 8.35 -0.58 -43.02
CA PRO A 121 9.07 0.55 -42.47
C PRO A 121 9.11 1.80 -43.37
N ASN A 122 8.88 1.62 -44.67
CA ASN A 122 8.98 2.68 -45.67
C ASN A 122 7.65 3.38 -45.96
N GLU A 123 6.54 2.81 -45.48
CA GLU A 123 5.19 3.31 -45.70
C GLU A 123 4.49 3.68 -44.38
N GLU A 124 3.38 4.40 -44.49
CA GLU A 124 2.51 4.65 -43.34
C GLU A 124 1.78 3.36 -42.95
N ASN A 125 1.89 2.96 -41.68
CA ASN A 125 1.25 1.75 -41.18
C ASN A 125 -0.02 2.12 -40.42
N TYR A 126 -1.16 1.92 -41.06
CA TYR A 126 -2.45 1.86 -40.38
C TYR A 126 -2.57 0.54 -39.62
N ILE A 127 -3.07 0.57 -38.38
CA ILE A 127 -3.34 -0.61 -37.57
C ILE A 127 -4.68 -0.39 -36.87
N ALA A 128 -5.58 -1.35 -36.92
CA ALA A 128 -6.87 -1.27 -36.25
C ALA A 128 -7.33 -2.60 -35.68
N LEU A 129 -8.03 -2.50 -34.55
CA LEU A 129 -8.70 -3.58 -33.86
C LEU A 129 -10.22 -3.38 -33.98
N TYR A 130 -10.90 -4.36 -34.55
CA TYR A 130 -12.35 -4.41 -34.66
C TYR A 130 -12.93 -5.48 -33.74
N ASP A 131 -14.18 -5.31 -33.35
CA ASP A 131 -14.90 -6.26 -32.50
C ASP A 131 -15.19 -7.62 -33.17
N GLU A 132 -15.87 -8.51 -32.46
CA GLU A 132 -16.18 -9.86 -32.96
C GLU A 132 -17.05 -9.88 -34.23
N SER A 133 -17.74 -8.78 -34.54
CA SER A 133 -18.48 -8.64 -35.79
C SER A 133 -17.58 -8.18 -36.94
N GLY A 134 -16.44 -7.55 -36.65
CA GLY A 134 -15.59 -6.91 -37.65
C GLY A 134 -16.18 -5.62 -38.23
N GLU A 135 -17.23 -5.06 -37.62
CA GLU A 135 -17.88 -3.82 -38.07
C GLU A 135 -17.55 -2.64 -37.15
N LYS A 136 -17.53 -2.87 -35.83
CA LYS A 136 -17.27 -1.81 -34.87
C LYS A 136 -15.77 -1.68 -34.59
N LEU A 137 -15.22 -0.51 -34.88
CA LEU A 137 -13.87 -0.15 -34.49
C LEU A 137 -13.76 -0.08 -32.96
N ILE A 138 -12.81 -0.81 -32.39
CA ILE A 138 -12.46 -0.72 -30.97
C ILE A 138 -11.35 0.30 -30.78
N ASP A 139 -10.26 0.16 -31.53
CA ASP A 139 -9.13 1.07 -31.49
C ASP A 139 -8.36 1.09 -32.82
N GLU A 140 -7.68 2.19 -33.10
CA GLU A 140 -6.81 2.37 -34.27
C GLU A 140 -5.55 3.16 -33.92
N MET A 141 -4.50 2.95 -34.70
CA MET A 141 -3.22 3.65 -34.61
C MET A 141 -2.65 3.82 -36.02
N VAL A 142 -1.97 4.93 -36.26
CA VAL A 142 -1.27 5.18 -37.51
C VAL A 142 0.17 5.52 -37.18
N ILE A 143 1.11 4.72 -37.69
CA ILE A 143 2.55 4.92 -37.50
C ILE A 143 3.10 5.54 -38.79
N PRO A 144 3.83 6.66 -38.70
CA PRO A 144 4.35 7.33 -39.89
C PRO A 144 5.40 6.46 -40.60
N LYS A 145 5.65 6.75 -41.87
CA LYS A 145 6.75 6.13 -42.62
C LYS A 145 8.13 6.54 -42.08
N GLY A 146 9.16 5.77 -42.46
CA GLY A 146 10.55 6.06 -42.11
C GLY A 146 10.93 5.54 -40.73
N GLN A 147 10.48 4.33 -40.40
CA GLN A 147 10.72 3.71 -39.11
C GLN A 147 12.18 3.29 -38.96
N LEU A 148 12.71 3.45 -37.75
CA LEU A 148 14.06 3.05 -37.39
C LEU A 148 14.04 1.68 -36.70
N ALA A 149 15.16 0.96 -36.79
CA ALA A 149 15.34 -0.29 -36.05
C ALA A 149 15.24 -0.06 -34.55
N ASP A 150 14.50 -0.95 -33.87
CA ASP A 150 14.41 -0.99 -32.41
C ASP A 150 13.86 0.30 -31.76
N VAL A 151 13.02 1.03 -32.52
CA VAL A 151 12.28 2.21 -32.05
C VAL A 151 10.78 1.92 -32.12
N SER A 152 10.12 1.88 -30.97
CA SER A 152 8.68 1.64 -30.87
C SER A 152 7.87 2.92 -30.73
N TRP A 153 6.63 2.85 -31.19
CA TRP A 153 5.61 3.87 -31.04
C TRP A 153 4.55 3.40 -30.06
N GLY A 154 4.11 4.27 -29.16
CA GLY A 154 3.13 3.90 -28.15
C GLY A 154 2.70 5.07 -27.29
N TYR A 155 2.22 4.75 -26.09
CA TYR A 155 1.83 5.72 -25.07
C TYR A 155 2.73 5.60 -23.85
N GLU A 156 3.18 6.72 -23.28
CA GLU A 156 4.04 6.70 -22.08
C GLU A 156 3.40 5.93 -20.92
N MET A 157 2.10 6.14 -20.69
CA MET A 157 1.30 5.42 -19.71
C MET A 157 0.41 4.39 -20.41
N ASP A 158 0.48 3.13 -19.97
CA ASP A 158 -0.26 2.03 -20.60
C ASP A 158 -1.77 2.30 -20.63
N GLY A 159 -2.37 2.13 -21.82
CA GLY A 159 -3.79 2.36 -22.04
C GLY A 159 -4.25 3.83 -22.02
N GLN A 160 -3.35 4.81 -21.86
CA GLN A 160 -3.66 6.23 -21.88
C GLN A 160 -3.49 6.83 -23.29
N LYS A 161 -4.46 6.57 -24.16
CA LYS A 161 -4.45 7.05 -25.55
C LYS A 161 -4.72 8.55 -25.68
N TYR A 162 -5.61 9.09 -24.85
CA TYR A 162 -6.02 10.49 -24.90
C TYR A 162 -5.73 11.22 -23.58
N ASP A 163 -5.31 12.49 -23.68
CA ASP A 163 -5.25 13.39 -22.54
C ASP A 163 -6.63 13.92 -22.13
N LYS A 164 -6.72 14.68 -21.04
CA LYS A 164 -7.92 15.37 -20.53
C LYS A 164 -8.59 16.22 -21.60
N ASP A 165 -7.82 16.81 -22.50
CA ASP A 165 -8.30 17.63 -23.61
C ASP A 165 -8.63 16.82 -24.89
N ARG A 166 -8.58 15.48 -24.80
CA ARG A 166 -8.80 14.53 -25.92
C ARG A 166 -7.76 14.60 -27.03
N THR A 167 -6.61 15.18 -26.77
CA THR A 167 -5.45 15.12 -27.65
C THR A 167 -4.88 13.70 -27.65
N HIS A 168 -4.55 13.19 -28.84
CA HIS A 168 -3.91 11.87 -29.00
C HIS A 168 -2.45 11.93 -28.52
N LEU A 169 -2.07 11.00 -27.64
CA LEU A 169 -0.77 11.00 -26.94
C LEU A 169 0.28 10.08 -27.60
N LEU A 170 0.08 9.71 -28.86
CA LEU A 170 1.00 8.83 -29.57
C LEU A 170 2.38 9.48 -29.70
N THR A 171 3.41 8.78 -29.22
CA THR A 171 4.79 9.23 -29.28
C THR A 171 5.73 8.06 -29.54
N VAL A 172 6.96 8.38 -29.92
CA VAL A 172 8.08 7.44 -29.88
C VAL A 172 8.45 7.21 -28.41
N LEU A 173 8.58 5.96 -27.98
CA LEU A 173 8.96 5.62 -26.62
C LEU A 173 10.48 5.71 -26.45
N GLU A 174 10.94 6.14 -25.26
CA GLU A 174 12.37 6.18 -24.92
C GLU A 174 13.00 4.77 -24.87
N LYS A 175 12.17 3.77 -24.57
CA LYS A 175 12.56 2.38 -24.42
C LYS A 175 11.47 1.49 -24.99
N VAL A 176 11.89 0.44 -25.68
CA VAL A 176 11.01 -0.63 -26.17
C VAL A 176 10.65 -1.55 -24.99
N THR A 177 9.37 -1.78 -24.77
CA THR A 177 8.83 -2.44 -23.57
C THR A 177 7.92 -3.61 -23.92
N PRO A 178 8.44 -4.63 -24.62
CA PRO A 178 7.63 -5.74 -25.08
C PRO A 178 7.10 -6.53 -23.89
N SER A 179 5.79 -6.71 -23.82
CA SER A 179 5.14 -7.47 -22.76
C SER A 179 5.47 -6.97 -21.34
N THR A 180 5.69 -5.66 -21.17
CA THR A 180 5.87 -5.00 -19.87
C THR A 180 5.25 -3.61 -19.91
N ASN A 181 5.10 -2.97 -18.75
CA ASN A 181 4.57 -1.62 -18.68
C ASN A 181 5.53 -0.61 -19.32
N ASN A 182 5.00 0.32 -20.13
CA ASN A 182 5.77 1.41 -20.75
C ASN A 182 6.33 2.37 -19.70
N TYR A 183 5.56 2.62 -18.63
CA TYR A 183 5.99 3.41 -17.49
C TYR A 183 6.41 2.52 -16.31
N THR A 184 7.71 2.46 -16.04
CA THR A 184 8.24 1.79 -14.85
C THR A 184 8.48 2.77 -13.70
N LEU A 185 8.08 2.37 -12.49
CA LEU A 185 8.32 3.14 -11.25
C LEU A 185 9.78 3.01 -10.75
N ASP A 186 10.73 2.87 -11.66
CA ASP A 186 12.15 2.65 -11.31
C ASP A 186 12.79 3.91 -10.70
N LYS A 187 12.18 5.08 -10.96
CA LYS A 187 12.60 6.37 -10.43
C LYS A 187 11.62 6.82 -9.35
N ASN A 188 12.04 6.79 -8.09
CA ASN A 188 11.28 7.44 -7.03
C ASN A 188 11.46 8.96 -7.18
N GLU A 189 10.52 9.62 -7.87
CA GLU A 189 10.57 11.06 -8.11
C GLU A 189 10.77 11.89 -6.84
N LYS A 190 10.27 11.41 -5.68
CA LYS A 190 10.49 12.11 -4.41
C LYS A 190 11.96 12.05 -4.02
N VAL A 191 12.62 10.91 -4.18
CA VAL A 191 14.04 10.73 -3.89
C VAL A 191 14.90 11.52 -4.88
N GLU A 192 14.55 11.52 -6.17
CA GLU A 192 15.29 12.30 -7.17
C GLU A 192 15.11 13.81 -6.98
N ARG A 193 13.89 14.30 -6.71
CA ARG A 193 13.67 15.68 -6.28
C ARG A 193 14.45 16.00 -5.00
N PHE A 194 14.50 15.07 -4.04
CA PHE A 194 15.26 15.25 -2.81
C PHE A 194 16.77 15.35 -3.08
N LYS A 195 17.33 14.52 -3.97
CA LYS A 195 18.72 14.62 -4.41
C LYS A 195 19.02 15.93 -5.15
N GLN A 196 18.08 16.43 -5.94
CA GLN A 196 18.23 17.69 -6.67
C GLN A 196 18.19 18.91 -5.74
N HIS A 197 17.22 18.95 -4.81
CA HIS A 197 17.02 20.09 -3.92
C HIS A 197 17.90 20.05 -2.66
N ASP A 198 18.33 18.88 -2.22
CA ASP A 198 19.16 18.68 -1.03
C ASP A 198 20.33 17.74 -1.32
N LYS A 199 21.17 18.14 -2.27
CA LYS A 199 22.37 17.38 -2.69
C LYS A 199 23.31 17.04 -1.53
N PHE A 200 23.34 17.85 -0.48
CA PHE A 200 24.20 17.68 0.69
C PHE A 200 23.49 17.04 1.90
N GLY A 201 22.18 16.78 1.84
CA GLY A 201 21.40 16.19 2.94
C GLY A 201 21.15 17.14 4.14
N ALA A 202 21.39 18.44 3.98
CA ALA A 202 21.24 19.42 5.05
C ALA A 202 19.77 19.61 5.45
N SER A 203 18.85 19.61 4.49
CA SER A 203 17.42 19.75 4.78
C SER A 203 16.85 18.51 5.49
N MET A 204 17.34 17.32 5.14
CA MET A 204 16.95 16.06 5.81
C MET A 204 17.33 16.06 7.29
N THR A 205 18.56 16.49 7.59
CA THR A 205 19.08 16.51 8.96
C THR A 205 18.40 17.57 9.82
N ILE A 206 18.16 18.77 9.26
CA ILE A 206 17.45 19.85 9.97
C ILE A 206 16.01 19.45 10.30
N THR A 207 15.29 18.86 9.36
CA THR A 207 13.89 18.44 9.59
C THR A 207 13.80 17.29 10.61
N ALA A 208 14.70 16.30 10.53
CA ALA A 208 14.79 15.24 11.52
C ALA A 208 15.06 15.80 12.93
N MET A 209 16.02 16.73 13.04
CA MET A 209 16.37 17.36 14.31
C MET A 209 15.20 18.18 14.88
N LEU A 210 14.49 18.95 14.04
CA LEU A 210 13.30 19.71 14.44
C LEU A 210 12.17 18.83 14.98
N VAL A 211 11.91 17.70 14.33
CA VAL A 211 10.87 16.75 14.79
C VAL A 211 11.24 16.17 16.16
N VAL A 212 12.51 15.77 16.35
CA VAL A 212 12.99 15.23 17.62
C VAL A 212 12.86 16.27 18.74
N PHE A 213 13.32 17.51 18.52
CA PHE A 213 13.17 18.57 19.52
C PHE A 213 11.71 18.90 19.80
N SER A 214 10.86 18.93 18.78
CA SER A 214 9.42 19.18 18.95
C SER A 214 8.75 18.09 19.79
N ALA A 215 9.10 16.82 19.57
CA ALA A 215 8.61 15.70 20.36
C ALA A 215 9.08 15.77 21.82
N LEU A 216 10.35 16.13 22.07
CA LEU A 216 10.88 16.30 23.42
C LEU A 216 10.22 17.48 24.15
N VAL A 217 9.99 18.60 23.47
CA VAL A 217 9.28 19.76 24.02
C VAL A 217 7.83 19.39 24.36
N LEU A 218 7.14 18.67 23.48
CA LEU A 218 5.80 18.18 23.74
C LEU A 218 5.77 17.28 24.99
N LEU A 219 6.71 16.34 25.09
CA LEU A 219 6.84 15.42 26.23
C LEU A 219 7.09 16.20 27.53
N TYR A 220 7.96 17.20 27.50
CA TYR A 220 8.22 18.10 28.62
C TYR A 220 6.94 18.84 29.06
N ILE A 221 6.18 19.38 28.11
CA ILE A 221 4.92 20.08 28.39
C ILE A 221 3.94 19.13 29.07
N VAL A 222 3.77 17.91 28.55
CA VAL A 222 2.88 16.89 29.13
C VAL A 222 3.27 16.57 30.58
N PHE A 223 4.54 16.29 30.85
CA PHE A 223 5.00 16.00 32.21
C PHE A 223 4.88 17.21 33.14
N ARG A 224 5.13 18.42 32.65
CA ARG A 224 4.98 19.66 33.44
C ARG A 224 3.53 19.92 33.83
N PHE A 225 2.58 19.68 32.92
CA PHE A 225 1.15 19.80 33.22
C PHE A 225 0.66 18.70 34.16
N ALA A 226 1.03 17.45 33.91
CA ALA A 226 0.71 16.33 34.79
C ALA A 226 1.26 16.54 36.21
N GLY A 227 2.50 17.02 36.34
CA GLY A 227 3.13 17.35 37.62
C GLY A 227 2.40 18.47 38.37
N LYS A 228 2.05 19.56 37.70
CA LYS A 228 1.26 20.65 38.30
C LYS A 228 -0.16 20.22 38.71
N MET A 229 -0.78 19.31 37.97
CA MET A 229 -2.11 18.80 38.28
C MET A 229 -2.10 17.84 39.48
N SER A 230 -1.07 17.00 39.60
CA SER A 230 -0.87 16.10 40.74
C SER A 230 -0.63 16.86 42.07
N THR A 231 0.17 17.92 42.05
CA THR A 231 0.39 18.76 43.24
C THR A 231 -0.86 19.56 43.63
N LYS A 232 -1.62 20.09 42.66
CA LYS A 232 -2.90 20.76 42.95
C LYS A 232 -3.97 19.80 43.48
N SER A 233 -4.04 18.57 42.96
CA SER A 233 -5.01 17.58 43.44
C SER A 233 -4.66 17.03 44.82
N SER A 234 -3.38 16.93 45.17
CA SER A 234 -2.95 16.52 46.52
C SER A 234 -3.10 17.64 47.55
N LEU A 235 -2.83 18.89 47.19
CA LEU A 235 -3.11 20.07 48.03
C LEU A 235 -4.62 20.23 48.27
N LYS A 236 -5.46 20.11 47.23
CA LYS A 236 -6.92 20.18 47.37
C LYS A 236 -7.50 19.00 48.20
N LYS A 237 -6.90 17.81 48.12
CA LYS A 237 -7.24 16.67 49.00
C LYS A 237 -6.81 16.90 50.44
N ARG A 238 -5.67 17.57 50.68
CA ARG A 238 -5.21 17.97 52.02
C ARG A 238 -6.11 19.05 52.63
N GLU A 239 -6.49 20.07 51.85
CA GLU A 239 -7.43 21.12 52.27
C GLU A 239 -8.83 20.55 52.54
N ALA A 240 -9.31 19.61 51.72
CA ALA A 240 -10.58 18.92 51.95
C ALA A 240 -10.55 17.99 53.19
N ALA A 241 -9.40 17.38 53.50
CA ALA A 241 -9.21 16.61 54.73
C ALA A 241 -9.20 17.50 56.00
N LEU A 242 -8.74 18.76 55.87
CA LEU A 242 -8.76 19.76 56.95
C LEU A 242 -10.14 20.41 57.14
N ALA A 243 -10.99 20.46 56.11
CA ALA A 243 -12.30 21.10 56.16
C ALA A 243 -13.47 20.18 56.61
N GLY A 244 -13.18 18.91 56.94
CA GLY A 244 -14.19 17.86 57.09
C GLY A 244 -14.25 17.16 58.45
N LYS A 245 -14.31 17.92 59.57
CA LYS A 245 -15.12 17.66 60.80
C LYS A 245 -14.49 18.31 62.06
N PRO A 246 -15.27 19.04 62.87
CA PRO A 246 -14.99 19.27 64.29
C PRO A 246 -15.45 18.03 65.08
N GLU A 247 -14.52 17.34 65.71
CA GLU A 247 -14.85 16.35 66.73
C GLU A 247 -13.92 16.62 67.91
N GLU A 248 -14.48 17.24 68.94
CA GLU A 248 -13.93 17.24 70.29
C GLU A 248 -13.78 15.78 70.73
N THR A 249 -12.61 15.20 70.50
CA THR A 249 -12.08 14.21 71.41
C THR A 249 -11.00 14.96 72.17
N SER A 250 -11.17 15.09 73.48
CA SER A 250 -10.14 15.59 74.38
C SER A 250 -8.81 14.92 74.03
N ARG A 251 -7.94 15.66 73.33
CA ARG A 251 -6.53 15.29 73.25
C ARG A 251 -6.01 15.57 74.64
N GLU A 252 -6.01 14.56 75.51
CA GLU A 252 -4.99 14.54 76.55
C GLU A 252 -3.67 14.74 75.81
N GLU A 253 -3.00 15.86 76.07
CA GLU A 253 -1.68 16.12 75.53
C GLU A 253 -0.78 15.02 76.08
N ILE A 254 -0.58 13.98 75.27
CA ILE A 254 0.38 12.93 75.56
C ILE A 254 1.72 13.65 75.64
N THR A 255 2.25 13.80 76.85
CA THR A 255 3.51 14.48 77.09
C THR A 255 4.61 13.77 76.30
N GLY A 256 5.62 14.52 75.85
CA GLY A 256 6.70 13.98 75.02
C GLY A 256 7.42 12.79 75.66
N GLU A 257 7.36 12.67 76.98
CA GLU A 257 7.88 11.55 77.76
C GLU A 257 7.11 10.25 77.51
N VAL A 258 5.77 10.31 77.48
CA VAL A 258 4.94 9.15 77.18
C VAL A 258 5.13 8.72 75.74
N LEU A 259 5.27 9.67 74.81
CA LEU A 259 5.60 9.39 73.41
C LEU A 259 6.99 8.76 73.25
N ALA A 260 7.99 9.26 73.99
CA ALA A 260 9.33 8.68 74.02
C ALA A 260 9.32 7.27 74.62
N ALA A 261 8.55 7.03 75.68
CA ALA A 261 8.39 5.70 76.30
C ALA A 261 7.71 4.71 75.35
N ILE A 262 6.67 5.13 74.62
CA ILE A 262 6.01 4.32 73.60
C ILE A 262 6.97 3.98 72.46
N PHE A 263 7.74 4.97 71.98
CA PHE A 263 8.74 4.75 70.94
C PHE A 263 9.85 3.80 71.39
N MET A 264 10.31 3.94 72.64
CA MET A 264 11.35 3.08 73.20
C MET A 264 10.84 1.65 73.38
N ALA A 265 9.60 1.47 73.82
CA ALA A 265 8.98 0.15 73.93
C ALA A 265 8.82 -0.54 72.56
N LEU A 266 8.39 0.19 71.53
CA LEU A 266 8.29 -0.35 70.16
C LEU A 266 9.66 -0.67 69.56
N HIS A 267 10.67 0.16 69.80
CA HIS A 267 12.04 -0.09 69.34
C HIS A 267 12.61 -1.34 70.01
N GLU A 268 12.38 -1.53 71.31
CA GLU A 268 12.87 -2.70 72.04
C GLU A 268 12.13 -3.98 71.63
N GLU A 269 10.85 -3.89 71.23
CA GLU A 269 10.11 -5.02 70.66
C GLU A 269 10.63 -5.39 69.26
N GLN A 270 10.89 -4.40 68.41
CA GLN A 270 11.42 -4.65 67.05
C GLN A 270 12.83 -5.26 67.08
N ASP A 271 13.69 -4.85 68.00
CA ASP A 271 15.02 -5.45 68.16
C ASP A 271 14.98 -6.89 68.70
N LYS A 272 13.91 -7.28 69.42
CA LYS A 272 13.73 -8.65 69.95
C LYS A 272 13.22 -9.66 68.92
N ILE A 273 12.75 -9.22 67.75
CA ILE A 273 12.15 -10.10 66.72
C ILE A 273 13.19 -10.60 65.70
N HIS A 274 14.42 -10.11 65.73
CA HIS A 274 15.49 -10.67 64.92
C HIS A 274 16.05 -11.95 65.58
N ASP A 275 15.59 -13.11 65.09
CA ASP A 275 16.29 -14.38 65.31
C ASP A 275 17.73 -14.22 64.83
N ILE A 276 18.70 -14.37 65.74
CA ILE A 276 20.11 -14.40 65.35
C ILE A 276 20.33 -15.70 64.58
N GLU A 277 20.35 -15.61 63.26
CA GLU A 277 20.62 -16.74 62.39
C GLU A 277 22.06 -17.24 62.61
N HIS A 278 22.21 -18.42 63.22
CA HIS A 278 23.50 -19.09 63.27
C HIS A 278 23.92 -19.48 61.84
N THR A 279 25.04 -18.92 61.35
CA THR A 279 25.56 -19.10 59.98
C THR A 279 26.16 -20.50 59.72
N ILE A 280 25.89 -21.49 60.57
CA ILE A 280 26.33 -22.88 60.41
C ILE A 280 25.14 -23.69 59.94
N LEU A 281 25.14 -24.03 58.65
CA LEU A 281 24.12 -24.88 58.04
C LEU A 281 24.44 -26.36 58.26
N THR A 282 23.80 -27.00 59.23
CA THR A 282 23.85 -28.46 59.41
C THR A 282 22.73 -29.12 58.60
N PHE A 283 23.07 -29.66 57.42
CA PHE A 283 22.12 -30.40 56.59
C PHE A 283 22.09 -31.88 56.97
N ASN A 284 20.93 -32.40 57.38
CA ASN A 284 20.65 -33.84 57.36
C ASN A 284 20.18 -34.22 55.95
N ARG A 285 21.01 -34.97 55.22
CA ARG A 285 20.69 -35.43 53.88
C ARG A 285 19.62 -36.53 53.93
N VAL A 286 18.38 -36.19 53.60
CA VAL A 286 17.31 -37.16 53.36
C VAL A 286 17.37 -37.56 51.88
N ASP A 287 17.94 -38.73 51.57
CA ASP A 287 17.97 -39.28 50.21
C ASP A 287 16.60 -39.88 49.83
N ASN A 288 15.60 -39.04 49.58
CA ASN A 288 14.38 -39.50 48.92
C ASN A 288 14.65 -39.62 47.41
N ARG A 289 14.98 -40.84 46.95
CA ARG A 289 15.31 -41.16 45.54
C ARG A 289 14.14 -41.02 44.54
N TYR A 290 12.99 -40.52 44.98
CA TYR A 290 11.81 -40.38 44.12
C TYR A 290 10.96 -39.17 44.49
N SER A 291 10.77 -38.28 43.52
CA SER A 291 9.83 -37.15 43.60
C SER A 291 8.54 -37.53 42.87
N PRO A 292 7.37 -37.49 43.54
CA PRO A 292 6.07 -37.76 42.91
C PRO A 292 5.76 -36.80 41.74
N TRP A 293 6.44 -35.65 41.70
CA TRP A 293 6.19 -34.56 40.77
C TRP A 293 6.79 -34.80 39.37
N SER A 294 7.61 -35.84 39.18
CA SER A 294 8.17 -36.21 37.86
C SER A 294 7.72 -37.58 37.34
N SER A 295 6.71 -38.19 37.96
CA SER A 295 6.30 -39.55 37.58
C SER A 295 5.57 -39.56 36.23
N LYS A 296 6.16 -40.21 35.23
CA LYS A 296 5.59 -40.38 33.88
C LYS A 296 4.26 -41.17 33.85
N ILE A 297 3.89 -41.82 34.95
CA ILE A 297 2.63 -42.57 35.08
C ILE A 297 1.39 -41.67 35.10
N HIS A 298 1.51 -40.40 35.48
CA HIS A 298 0.38 -39.46 35.45
C HIS A 298 0.13 -38.82 34.08
N GLY A 299 1.00 -39.06 33.09
CA GLY A 299 0.91 -38.47 31.74
C GLY A 299 0.29 -39.36 30.66
N LEU A 300 -0.07 -40.61 30.97
CA LEU A 300 -0.63 -41.55 30.00
C LEU A 300 -2.16 -41.54 30.06
N ARG A 301 -2.80 -41.35 28.91
CA ARG A 301 -4.26 -41.40 28.76
C ARG A 301 -4.72 -42.86 28.76
N GLU A 302 -5.49 -43.26 29.77
CA GLU A 302 -6.11 -44.58 29.81
C GLU A 302 -7.20 -44.70 28.72
N LEU A 303 -7.14 -45.77 27.94
CA LEU A 303 -8.17 -46.11 26.96
C LEU A 303 -9.24 -46.97 27.66
N PRO A 304 -10.55 -46.69 27.45
CA PRO A 304 -11.61 -47.47 28.07
C PRO A 304 -11.57 -48.92 27.58
N ARG A 305 -11.68 -49.86 28.52
CA ARG A 305 -11.83 -51.28 28.18
C ARG A 305 -13.20 -51.51 27.53
N LYS A 306 -13.19 -52.31 26.45
CA LYS A 306 -14.38 -52.76 25.71
C LYS A 306 -15.36 -53.51 26.60
#